data_AF-T0MTW7-F1
#
_entry.id   AF-T0MTW7-F1
#
_cell.length_a   1.000
_cell.length_b   1.000
_cell.length_c   1.000
_cell.angle_alpha   90.00
_cell.angle_beta   90.00
_cell.angle_gamma   90.00
#
_symmetry.space_group_name_H-M   'P 1'
#
loop_
_entity.id
_entity.type
_entity.pdbx_description
1 polymer ?
#
loop_
_entity_poly.entity_id
_entity_poly.type
_entity_poly.pdbx_seq_one_letter_code
_entity_poly.pdbx_strand_id
1 'polypeptide(L)'
;MDLAIYDGMKGTLKLTDKSLDFVPKKGKGFTIPVGDIKKHSFIKTALTTSTLYVNEVEITVCRAHLWSADISRLLQFKYENGYTKEIEGS
;
A
#
# COMPACT_ATOMS: atom_id res chain seq x y z
N MET A 1 -1.95 1.30 11.08
CA MET A 1 -0.93 0.24 11.25
C MET A 1 -1.69 -1.02 11.59
N ASP A 2 -1.43 -2.14 10.90
CA ASP A 2 -2.08 -3.42 11.15
C ASP A 2 -1.07 -4.58 11.06
N LEU A 3 -1.44 -5.74 11.59
CA LEU A 3 -0.73 -6.98 11.32
C LEU A 3 -0.86 -7.34 9.83
N ALA A 4 0.25 -7.79 9.26
CA ALA A 4 0.35 -8.13 7.86
C ALA A 4 1.24 -9.36 7.64
N ILE A 5 1.03 -10.02 6.51
CA ILE A 5 1.90 -11.09 6.01
C ILE A 5 2.42 -10.66 4.64
N TYR A 6 3.73 -10.70 4.47
CA TYR A 6 4.42 -10.45 3.21
C TYR A 6 5.45 -11.56 3.00
N ASP A 7 5.40 -12.23 1.85
CA ASP A 7 6.30 -13.34 1.50
C ASP A 7 6.42 -14.40 2.63
N GLY A 8 5.26 -14.80 3.18
CA GLY A 8 5.17 -15.73 4.31
C GLY A 8 5.63 -15.18 5.67
N MET A 9 6.22 -13.99 5.73
CA MET A 9 6.70 -13.35 6.97
C MET A 9 5.59 -12.54 7.64
N LYS A 10 5.44 -12.74 8.96
CA LYS A 10 4.54 -11.92 9.79
C LYS A 10 5.23 -10.63 10.21
N GLY A 11 4.55 -9.51 10.03
CA GLY A 11 5.03 -8.19 10.41
C GLY A 11 3.88 -7.22 10.67
N THR A 12 4.23 -5.94 10.71
CA THR A 12 3.27 -4.84 10.72
C THR A 12 3.36 -4.06 9.43
N LEU A 13 2.20 -3.73 8.87
CA LEU A 13 2.10 -2.77 7.77
C LEU A 13 1.72 -1.41 8.36
N LYS A 14 2.37 -0.35 7.91
CA LYS A 14 2.12 1.02 8.31
C LYS A 14 2.02 1.89 7.07
N LEU A 15 0.95 2.67 6.99
CA LEU A 15 0.80 3.71 5.98
C LEU A 15 0.98 5.06 6.66
N THR A 16 1.77 5.93 6.03
CA THR A 16 1.96 7.34 6.39
C THR A 16 1.77 8.20 5.15
N ASP A 17 1.74 9.53 5.30
CA ASP A 17 1.65 10.44 4.16
C ASP A 17 2.87 10.36 3.21
N LYS A 18 3.98 9.76 3.68
CA LYS A 18 5.23 9.63 2.94
C LYS A 18 5.45 8.24 2.35
N SER A 19 5.07 7.20 3.07
CA SER A 19 5.43 5.81 2.75
C SER A 19 4.40 4.79 3.21
N LEU A 20 4.37 3.67 2.49
CA LEU A 20 3.86 2.38 2.93
C LEU A 20 5.04 1.51 3.36
N ASP A 21 5.09 1.16 4.65
CA ASP A 21 6.20 0.44 5.27
C ASP A 21 5.73 -0.92 5.80
N PHE A 22 6.45 -1.98 5.45
CA PHE A 22 6.29 -3.28 6.09
C PHE A 22 7.49 -3.57 6.99
N VAL A 23 7.22 -3.80 8.28
CA VAL A 23 8.22 -4.05 9.31
C VAL A 23 8.04 -5.47 9.84
N PRO A 24 8.86 -6.44 9.43
CA PRO A 24 8.78 -7.80 9.93
C PRO A 24 9.35 -7.90 11.35
N LYS A 25 8.95 -8.93 12.10
CA LYS A 25 9.58 -9.24 13.41
C LYS A 25 11.03 -9.71 13.29
N LYS A 26 11.38 -10.33 12.17
CA LYS A 26 12.71 -10.84 11.82
C LYS A 26 12.92 -10.70 10.31
N GLY A 27 14.14 -10.40 9.89
CA GLY A 27 14.48 -10.23 8.47
C GLY A 27 14.33 -8.79 7.98
N LYS A 28 14.37 -8.63 6.66
CA LYS A 28 14.34 -7.32 6.00
C LYS A 28 12.93 -6.97 5.57
N GLY A 29 12.48 -5.77 5.97
CA GLY A 29 11.21 -5.20 5.51
C GLY A 29 11.34 -4.48 4.17
N PHE A 30 10.29 -3.75 3.80
CA PHE A 30 10.31 -2.86 2.65
C PHE A 30 9.65 -1.52 2.97
N THR A 31 9.99 -0.53 2.16
CA THR A 31 9.38 0.80 2.16
C THR A 31 9.04 1.15 0.72
N ILE A 32 7.79 1.51 0.47
CA ILE A 32 7.32 2.04 -0.80
C ILE A 32 6.92 3.51 -0.56
N PRO A 33 7.65 4.50 -1.10
CA PRO A 33 7.21 5.88 -1.05
C PRO A 33 5.83 6.02 -1.68
N VAL A 34 4.92 6.80 -1.06
CA VAL A 34 3.56 6.99 -1.58
C VAL A 34 3.59 7.56 -3.01
N GLY A 35 4.59 8.39 -3.34
CA GLY A 35 4.78 8.91 -4.70
C GLY A 35 5.11 7.85 -5.75
N ASP A 36 5.61 6.69 -5.33
CA ASP A 36 5.99 5.59 -6.22
C ASP A 36 4.89 4.53 -6.37
N ILE A 37 3.75 4.70 -5.67
CA ILE A 37 2.59 3.83 -5.80
C ILE A 37 1.87 4.19 -7.11
N LYS A 38 2.05 3.36 -8.14
CA LYS A 38 1.44 3.54 -9.46
C LYS A 38 0.10 2.82 -9.58
N LYS A 39 -0.03 1.68 -8.91
CA LYS A 39 -1.23 0.86 -8.91
C LYS A 39 -1.43 0.19 -7.55
N HIS A 40 -2.68 0.03 -7.17
CA HIS A 40 -3.08 -0.73 -5.99
C HIS A 40 -4.45 -1.36 -6.22
N SER A 41 -4.65 -2.52 -5.65
CA SER A 41 -5.91 -3.26 -5.72
C SER A 41 -6.04 -4.19 -4.52
N PHE A 42 -7.20 -4.83 -4.36
CA PHE A 42 -7.37 -5.83 -3.32
C PHE A 42 -8.24 -6.98 -3.81
N ILE A 43 -8.01 -8.16 -3.24
CA ILE A 43 -8.86 -9.34 -3.40
C ILE A 43 -9.34 -9.75 -2.01
N LYS A 44 -10.66 -9.83 -1.83
CA LYS A 44 -11.24 -10.42 -0.63
C LYS A 44 -10.97 -11.92 -0.66
N THR A 45 -10.28 -12.44 0.35
CA THR A 45 -10.21 -13.90 0.56
C THR A 45 -11.37 -14.32 1.47
N ALA A 46 -11.76 -15.60 1.45
CA ALA A 46 -12.92 -16.10 2.19
C ALA A 46 -12.78 -16.03 3.72
N LEU A 47 -11.57 -15.75 4.23
CA LEU A 47 -11.27 -15.56 5.65
C LEU A 47 -11.21 -14.06 6.01
N THR A 48 -11.12 -13.76 7.30
CA THR A 48 -11.02 -12.40 7.87
C THR A 48 -9.89 -11.53 7.30
N THR A 49 -8.95 -12.14 6.58
CA THR A 49 -7.87 -11.47 5.85
C THR A 49 -8.20 -11.27 4.36
N SER A 50 -7.54 -10.33 3.73
CA SER A 50 -7.68 -10.05 2.30
C SER A 50 -6.31 -9.68 1.76
N THR A 51 -6.10 -9.90 0.47
CA THR A 51 -4.83 -9.57 -0.17
C THR A 51 -4.89 -8.16 -0.70
N LEU A 52 -3.94 -7.32 -0.29
CA LEU A 52 -3.67 -5.99 -0.81
C LEU A 52 -2.50 -6.11 -1.81
N TYR A 53 -2.69 -5.60 -3.02
CA TYR A 53 -1.64 -5.48 -4.01
C TYR A 53 -1.24 -4.01 -4.11
N VAL A 54 0.05 -3.72 -4.03
CA VAL A 54 0.61 -2.37 -4.22
C VAL A 54 1.80 -2.50 -5.16
N ASN A 55 1.71 -1.92 -6.35
CA ASN A 55 2.63 -2.20 -7.46
C ASN A 55 2.72 -3.72 -7.71
N GLU A 56 3.92 -4.31 -7.63
CA GLU A 56 4.15 -5.76 -7.75
C GLU A 56 4.22 -6.47 -6.39
N VAL A 57 3.86 -5.79 -5.30
CA VAL A 57 3.95 -6.32 -3.93
C VAL A 57 2.60 -6.86 -3.47
N GLU A 58 2.58 -8.14 -3.11
CA GLU A 58 1.42 -8.82 -2.53
C GLU A 58 1.52 -8.85 -0.99
N ILE A 59 0.49 -8.34 -0.30
CA ILE A 59 0.47 -8.23 1.15
C ILE A 59 -0.87 -8.75 1.68
N THR A 60 -0.87 -9.76 2.54
CA THR A 60 -2.10 -10.19 3.23
C THR A 60 -2.32 -9.33 4.47
N VAL A 61 -3.48 -8.69 4.56
CA VAL A 61 -3.87 -7.85 5.70
C VAL A 61 -5.34 -8.04 6.07
N CYS A 62 -5.71 -7.69 7.29
CA CYS A 62 -7.12 -7.55 7.63
C CYS A 62 -7.70 -6.35 6.86
N ARG A 63 -8.90 -6.51 6.29
CA ARG A 63 -9.66 -5.40 5.66
C ARG A 63 -8.86 -4.64 4.58
N ALA A 64 -8.23 -5.35 3.64
CA ALA A 64 -7.43 -4.77 2.55
C ALA A 64 -8.14 -3.65 1.74
N HIS A 65 -9.47 -3.68 1.66
CA HIS A 65 -10.26 -2.61 1.03
C HIS A 65 -10.09 -1.24 1.71
N LEU A 66 -9.96 -1.19 3.05
CA LEU A 66 -9.72 0.06 3.77
C LEU A 66 -8.33 0.62 3.46
N TRP A 67 -7.33 -0.27 3.42
CA TRP A 67 -5.97 0.10 3.01
C TRP A 67 -5.93 0.65 1.59
N SER A 68 -6.63 -0.01 0.66
CA SER A 68 -6.75 0.48 -0.72
C SER A 68 -7.42 1.86 -0.79
N ALA A 69 -8.45 2.11 0.02
CA ALA A 69 -9.12 3.41 0.08
C ALA A 69 -8.22 4.50 0.67
N ASP A 70 -7.47 4.20 1.73
CA ASP A 70 -6.52 5.15 2.32
C ASP A 70 -5.38 5.50 1.38
N ILE A 71 -4.85 4.53 0.63
CA ILE A 71 -3.85 4.79 -0.42
C ILE A 71 -4.44 5.70 -1.51
N SER A 72 -5.66 5.42 -2.00
CA SER A 72 -6.34 6.28 -2.97
C SER A 72 -6.50 7.71 -2.45
N ARG A 73 -6.94 7.86 -1.19
CA ARG A 73 -7.11 9.15 -0.54
C ARG A 73 -5.80 9.94 -0.54
N LEU A 74 -4.69 9.32 -0.13
CA LEU A 74 -3.38 9.96 -0.11
C LEU A 74 -2.87 10.34 -1.51
N LEU A 75 -3.12 9.50 -2.51
CA LEU A 75 -2.77 9.81 -3.90
C LEU A 75 -3.60 11.00 -4.43
N GLN A 76 -4.91 11.03 -4.18
CA GLN A 76 -5.80 12.14 -4.57
C GLN A 76 -5.38 13.47 -3.92
N PHE A 77 -5.07 13.47 -2.62
CA PHE A 77 -4.56 14.68 -1.94
C PHE A 77 -3.29 15.24 -2.60
N LYS A 78 -2.42 14.39 -3.18
CA LYS A 78 -1.26 14.86 -3.94
C LYS A 78 -1.62 15.46 -5.29
N TYR A 79 -2.60 14.89 -5.99
CA TYR A 79 -3.10 15.46 -7.24
C TYR A 79 -3.72 16.85 -7.02
N GLU A 80 -4.47 17.04 -5.94
CA GLU A 80 -5.12 18.31 -5.62
C GLU A 80 -4.17 19.38 -5.06
N ASN A 81 -3.06 18.98 -4.42
CA ASN A 81 -2.11 19.89 -3.76
C ASN A 81 -0.75 20.03 -4.49
N GLY A 82 -0.71 19.85 -5.82
CA GLY A 82 0.39 20.39 -6.64
C GLY A 82 1.52 19.44 -7.04
N TYR A 83 1.22 18.18 -7.37
CA TYR A 83 2.06 17.41 -8.29
C TYR A 83 1.23 17.00 -9.51
N THR A 84 0.87 18.00 -10.32
CA THR A 84 0.52 17.77 -11.72
C THR A 84 1.71 17.08 -12.38
N LYS A 85 1.56 15.80 -12.72
CA LYS A 85 2.31 15.25 -13.85
C LYS A 85 1.97 16.15 -15.03
N GLU A 86 2.95 16.93 -15.48
CA GLU A 86 2.93 17.45 -16.84
C GLU A 86 2.76 16.24 -17.75
N ILE A 87 1.57 16.14 -18.34
CA ILE A 87 1.37 15.28 -19.50
C ILE A 87 2.00 16.08 -20.64
N GLU A 88 3.32 15.96 -20.81
CA GLU A 88 3.96 16.34 -22.07
C GLU A 88 3.38 15.44 -23.17
N GLY A 89 2.82 16.11 -24.18
CA GLY A 89 2.06 15.47 -25.24
C GLY A 89 2.90 14.73 -26.26
N SER A 90 2.17 14.01 -27.12
CA SER A 90 2.43 13.86 -28.55
C SER A 90 1.13 13.46 -29.23
#